data_AF-A0A1Q9ARR5-F1
#
_entry.id   AF-A0A1Q9ARR5-F1
#
_cell.length_a   1.000
_cell.length_b   1.000
_cell.length_c   1.000
_cell.angle_alpha   90.00
_cell.angle_beta   90.00
_cell.angle_gamma   90.00
#
_symmetry.space_group_name_H-M   'P 1'
#
loop_
_entity.id
_entity.type
_entity.pdbx_description
1 polymer ?
#
loop_
_entity_poly.entity_id
_entity_poly.type
_entity_poly.pdbx_seq_one_letter_code
_entity_poly.pdbx_strand_id
1 'polypeptide(L)'
;MTTGEEIFWQNARRILWDMQMLRLDPAHGAAVDIVRWCLLIRGRPTHHRQAFLERESPALLAYLEKLASCGEPQGWRTLEERVRFRLRVLREYDMQPCARPWLAAIWHTLPEMAALGQAILDRKSEIQDLAPDVALLASDAATGTGGDGDKGSAGKAGSATSNKPHSPRRLEFPPVPVVATEAEKKALDLEDVSEITNTKTDVVPDGPDTGNGTAGPKPPGGKP
;
A
#
# COMPACT_ATOMS: atom_id res chain seq x y z
N MET A 1 -7.69 -22.63 17.34
CA MET A 1 -8.57 -21.73 16.57
C MET A 1 -9.62 -21.20 17.54
N THR A 2 -9.74 -19.89 17.71
CA THR A 2 -10.74 -19.29 18.61
C THR A 2 -12.07 -19.14 17.88
N THR A 3 -13.18 -18.99 18.62
CA THR A 3 -14.50 -18.69 18.02
C THR A 3 -14.47 -17.42 17.16
N GLY A 4 -13.70 -16.40 17.56
CA GLY A 4 -13.52 -15.17 16.78
C GLY A 4 -12.79 -15.40 15.46
N GLU A 5 -11.78 -16.26 15.45
CA GLU A 5 -11.05 -16.64 14.24
C GLU A 5 -11.93 -17.47 13.28
N GLU A 6 -12.78 -18.34 13.82
CA GLU A 6 -13.75 -19.09 13.01
C GLU A 6 -14.75 -18.16 12.32
N ILE A 7 -15.36 -17.24 13.07
CA ILE A 7 -16.28 -16.22 12.52
C ILE A 7 -15.59 -15.38 11.45
N PHE A 8 -14.33 -14.98 11.69
CA PHE A 8 -13.53 -14.22 10.73
C PHE A 8 -13.39 -14.96 9.39
N TRP A 9 -13.02 -16.25 9.41
CA TRP A 9 -12.85 -17.03 8.19
C TRP A 9 -14.17 -17.42 7.53
N GLN A 10 -15.24 -17.63 8.30
CA GLN A 10 -16.58 -17.82 7.76
C GLN A 10 -17.04 -16.58 6.98
N ASN A 11 -16.85 -15.38 7.55
CA ASN A 11 -17.15 -14.11 6.87
C ASN A 11 -16.33 -13.94 5.60
N ALA A 12 -15.02 -14.22 5.64
CA ALA A 12 -14.14 -14.15 4.47
C ALA A 12 -14.63 -15.03 3.32
N ARG A 13 -15.00 -16.29 3.60
CA ARG A 13 -15.57 -17.20 2.59
C ARG A 13 -16.92 -16.71 2.07
N ARG A 14 -17.76 -16.17 2.96
CA ARG A 14 -19.06 -15.60 2.57
C ARG A 14 -18.90 -14.43 1.61
N ILE A 15 -17.90 -13.56 1.83
CA ILE A 15 -17.58 -12.46 0.92
C ILE A 15 -17.17 -12.98 -0.47
N LEU A 16 -16.35 -14.03 -0.55
CA LEU A 16 -16.01 -14.63 -1.85
C LEU A 16 -17.23 -15.20 -2.57
N TRP A 17 -18.17 -15.81 -1.83
CA TRP A 17 -19.44 -16.28 -2.39
C TRP A 17 -20.28 -15.14 -2.94
N ASP A 18 -20.45 -14.07 -2.16
CA ASP A 18 -21.24 -12.89 -2.54
C ASP A 18 -20.64 -12.15 -3.76
N MET A 19 -19.32 -12.21 -3.93
CA MET A 19 -18.61 -11.71 -5.12
C MET A 19 -18.58 -12.70 -6.29
N GLN A 20 -19.05 -13.94 -6.11
CA GLN A 20 -18.91 -15.04 -7.08
C GLN A 20 -17.45 -15.34 -7.47
N MET A 21 -16.51 -15.13 -6.55
CA MET A 21 -15.07 -15.33 -6.75
C MET A 21 -14.53 -16.49 -5.90
N LEU A 22 -15.24 -17.63 -5.89
CA LEU A 22 -14.94 -18.79 -5.05
C LEU A 22 -13.59 -19.48 -5.34
N ARG A 23 -12.98 -19.18 -6.49
CA ARG A 23 -11.66 -19.71 -6.87
C ARG A 23 -10.50 -18.98 -6.19
N LEU A 24 -10.75 -17.81 -5.59
CA LEU A 24 -9.74 -17.04 -4.88
C LEU A 24 -9.46 -17.65 -3.49
N ASP A 25 -8.24 -17.43 -2.98
CA ASP A 25 -7.93 -17.76 -1.59
C ASP A 25 -8.84 -16.95 -0.63
N PRO A 26 -9.33 -17.56 0.47
CA PRO A 26 -10.10 -16.85 1.49
C PRO A 26 -9.48 -15.55 2.02
N ALA A 27 -8.15 -15.39 1.94
CA ALA A 27 -7.45 -14.15 2.26
C ALA A 27 -7.98 -12.94 1.47
N HIS A 28 -8.36 -13.12 0.20
CA HIS A 28 -8.97 -12.04 -0.59
C HIS A 28 -10.33 -11.63 -0.03
N GLY A 29 -11.17 -12.60 0.36
CA GLY A 29 -12.45 -12.33 1.00
C GLY A 29 -12.28 -11.63 2.35
N ALA A 30 -11.26 -12.02 3.12
CA ALA A 30 -10.89 -11.37 4.36
C ALA A 30 -10.48 -9.91 4.16
N ALA A 31 -9.59 -9.61 3.20
CA ALA A 31 -9.19 -8.24 2.90
C ALA A 31 -10.38 -7.35 2.51
N VAL A 32 -11.31 -7.86 1.70
CA VAL A 32 -12.54 -7.15 1.34
C VAL A 32 -13.45 -6.92 2.56
N ASP A 33 -13.65 -7.92 3.43
CA ASP A 33 -14.46 -7.74 4.65
C ASP A 33 -13.86 -6.67 5.56
N ILE A 34 -12.54 -6.65 5.70
CA ILE A 34 -11.82 -5.68 6.53
C ILE A 34 -12.02 -4.28 6.00
N VAL A 35 -11.79 -4.03 4.70
CA VAL A 35 -11.99 -2.71 4.10
C VAL A 35 -13.45 -2.28 4.17
N ARG A 36 -14.40 -3.18 3.88
CA ARG A 36 -15.83 -2.92 4.02
C ARG A 36 -16.19 -2.48 5.44
N TRP A 37 -15.68 -3.19 6.45
CA TRP A 37 -15.93 -2.86 7.85
C TRP A 37 -15.30 -1.52 8.23
N CYS A 38 -14.06 -1.25 7.81
CA CYS A 38 -13.38 0.02 8.05
C CYS A 38 -14.10 1.19 7.38
N LEU A 39 -14.61 1.02 6.16
CA LEU A 39 -15.44 2.01 5.47
C LEU A 39 -16.73 2.34 6.23
N LEU A 40 -17.37 1.31 6.79
CA LEU A 40 -18.62 1.46 7.53
C LEU A 40 -18.43 2.22 8.84
N ILE A 41 -17.41 1.84 9.61
CA ILE A 41 -17.18 2.38 10.95
C ILE A 41 -16.21 3.56 10.98
N ARG A 42 -15.51 3.81 9.86
CA ARG A 42 -14.44 4.83 9.68
C ARG A 42 -13.37 4.74 10.76
N GLY A 43 -12.85 3.54 10.99
CA GLY A 43 -11.88 3.31 12.05
C GLY A 43 -10.92 2.17 11.77
N ARG A 44 -10.06 1.89 12.75
CA ARG A 44 -8.95 0.94 12.64
C ARG A 44 -9.44 -0.51 12.62
N PRO A 45 -8.79 -1.40 11.86
CA PRO A 45 -9.06 -2.84 11.94
C PRO A 45 -9.00 -3.37 13.38
N THR A 46 -9.98 -4.19 13.78
CA THR A 46 -10.00 -4.87 15.08
C THR A 46 -8.94 -5.97 15.18
N HIS A 47 -8.59 -6.44 16.38
CA HIS A 47 -7.55 -7.45 16.67
C HIS A 47 -7.34 -8.55 15.60
N HIS A 48 -8.34 -9.38 15.28
CA HIS A 48 -8.16 -10.45 14.28
C HIS A 48 -7.93 -9.93 12.85
N ARG A 49 -8.54 -8.80 12.50
CA ARG A 49 -8.37 -8.13 11.20
C ARG A 49 -6.98 -7.52 11.08
N GLN A 50 -6.53 -6.86 12.13
CA GLN A 50 -5.20 -6.28 12.23
C GLN A 50 -4.14 -7.38 12.11
N ALA A 51 -4.20 -8.42 12.96
CA ALA A 51 -3.24 -9.52 12.94
C ALA A 51 -3.19 -10.25 11.57
N PHE A 52 -4.33 -10.35 10.87
CA PHE A 52 -4.36 -10.85 9.51
C PHE A 52 -3.58 -9.95 8.55
N LEU A 53 -3.83 -8.63 8.56
CA LEU A 53 -3.16 -7.70 7.66
C LEU A 53 -1.67 -7.53 7.97
N GLU A 54 -1.27 -7.55 9.24
CA GLU A 54 0.15 -7.55 9.65
C GLU A 54 0.92 -8.70 8.97
N ARG A 55 0.29 -9.86 8.81
CA ARG A 55 0.91 -11.01 8.14
C ARG A 55 0.80 -10.94 6.62
N GLU A 56 -0.38 -10.64 6.11
CA GLU A 56 -0.70 -10.83 4.69
C GLU A 56 -0.48 -9.56 3.85
N SER A 57 -0.71 -8.37 4.40
CA SER A 57 -0.53 -7.10 3.70
C SER A 57 -0.31 -5.92 4.67
N PRO A 58 0.95 -5.73 5.13
CA PRO A 58 1.31 -4.59 5.98
C PRO A 58 1.01 -3.24 5.32
N ALA A 59 1.14 -3.16 3.99
CA ALA A 59 0.83 -1.95 3.24
C ALA A 59 -0.66 -1.58 3.35
N LEU A 60 -1.57 -2.55 3.14
CA LEU A 60 -3.00 -2.31 3.33
C LEU A 60 -3.35 -1.93 4.77
N LEU A 61 -2.67 -2.52 5.76
CA LEU A 61 -2.81 -2.11 7.16
C LEU A 61 -2.39 -0.65 7.36
N ALA A 62 -1.21 -0.26 6.88
CA ALA A 62 -0.68 1.08 7.02
C ALA A 62 -1.62 2.13 6.42
N TYR A 63 -2.20 1.84 5.25
CA TYR A 63 -3.21 2.70 4.62
C TYR A 63 -4.44 2.90 5.51
N LEU A 64 -5.05 1.81 6.00
CA LEU A 64 -6.26 1.87 6.83
C LEU A 64 -6.00 2.52 8.20
N GLU A 65 -4.85 2.25 8.81
CA GLU A 65 -4.46 2.87 10.06
C GLU A 65 -4.21 4.37 9.90
N LYS A 66 -3.54 4.78 8.82
CA LYS A 66 -3.30 6.19 8.54
C LYS A 66 -4.63 6.93 8.35
N LEU A 67 -5.54 6.41 7.53
CA LEU A 67 -6.90 6.95 7.35
C LEU A 67 -7.69 7.05 8.66
N ALA A 68 -7.58 6.06 9.54
CA ALA A 68 -8.25 6.08 10.82
C ALA A 68 -7.60 7.07 11.81
N SER A 69 -6.28 7.25 11.73
CA SER A 69 -5.51 8.11 12.63
C SER A 69 -5.56 9.59 12.27
N CYS A 70 -5.71 9.93 10.99
CA CYS A 70 -5.74 11.33 10.56
C CYS A 70 -7.02 12.05 11.00
N GLY A 71 -8.09 11.32 11.32
CA GLY A 71 -9.37 11.89 11.76
C GLY A 71 -10.11 12.69 10.68
N GLU A 72 -9.53 12.80 9.49
CA GLU A 72 -10.06 13.58 8.36
C GLU A 72 -11.16 12.81 7.62
N PRO A 73 -12.43 13.27 7.65
CA PRO A 73 -13.53 12.59 6.96
C PRO A 73 -13.31 12.52 5.45
N GLN A 74 -12.52 13.45 4.90
CA GLN A 74 -12.26 13.53 3.48
C GLN A 74 -11.46 12.32 2.95
N GLY A 75 -10.52 11.78 3.73
CA GLY A 75 -9.78 10.58 3.32
C GLY A 75 -10.69 9.37 3.12
N TRP A 76 -11.65 9.17 4.03
CA TRP A 76 -12.66 8.12 3.90
C TRP A 76 -13.60 8.34 2.72
N ARG A 77 -13.97 9.59 2.42
CA ARG A 77 -14.78 9.91 1.22
C ARG A 77 -14.02 9.59 -0.06
N THR A 78 -12.75 9.92 -0.15
CA THR A 78 -11.94 9.62 -1.34
C THR A 78 -11.81 8.10 -1.55
N LEU A 79 -11.61 7.33 -0.49
CA LEU A 79 -11.64 5.87 -0.58
C LEU A 79 -12.99 5.37 -1.13
N GLU A 80 -14.11 5.90 -0.61
CA GLU A 80 -15.45 5.54 -1.08
C GLU A 80 -15.66 5.93 -2.55
N GLU A 81 -15.15 7.08 -2.98
CA GLU A 81 -15.18 7.55 -4.38
C GLU A 81 -14.38 6.63 -5.31
N ARG A 82 -13.20 6.15 -4.90
CA ARG A 82 -12.42 5.15 -5.65
C ARG A 82 -13.22 3.86 -5.84
N VAL A 83 -13.85 3.37 -4.78
CA VAL A 83 -14.71 2.16 -4.85
C VAL A 83 -15.91 2.42 -5.77
N ARG A 84 -16.57 3.59 -5.67
CA ARG A 84 -17.67 3.96 -6.59
C ARG A 84 -17.21 4.06 -8.04
N PHE A 85 -16.03 4.59 -8.29
CA PHE A 85 -15.45 4.64 -9.64
C PHE A 85 -15.24 3.21 -10.18
N ARG A 86 -14.62 2.32 -9.40
CA ARG A 86 -14.46 0.90 -9.79
C ARG A 86 -15.81 0.21 -10.01
N LEU A 87 -16.81 0.48 -9.19
CA LEU A 87 -18.17 -0.03 -9.40
C LEU A 87 -18.77 0.43 -10.73
N ARG A 88 -18.60 1.70 -11.12
CA ARG A 88 -19.07 2.20 -12.42
C ARG A 88 -18.39 1.48 -13.57
N VAL A 89 -17.06 1.35 -13.52
CA VAL A 89 -16.28 0.61 -14.51
C VAL A 89 -16.79 -0.83 -14.63
N LEU A 90 -16.96 -1.54 -13.52
CA LEU A 90 -17.47 -2.92 -13.56
C LEU A 90 -18.84 -3.05 -14.22
N ARG A 91 -19.71 -2.05 -14.06
CA ARG A 91 -21.03 -2.00 -14.71
C ARG A 91 -20.93 -1.67 -16.20
N GLU A 92 -20.08 -0.72 -16.57
CA GLU A 92 -19.91 -0.27 -17.97
C GLU A 92 -19.39 -1.39 -18.88
N TYR A 93 -18.48 -2.21 -18.36
CA TYR A 93 -17.88 -3.32 -19.11
C TYR A 93 -18.60 -4.67 -18.92
N ASP A 94 -19.80 -4.66 -18.31
CA ASP A 94 -20.59 -5.86 -17.98
C ASP A 94 -19.76 -6.97 -17.30
N MET A 95 -18.75 -6.57 -16.51
CA MET A 95 -17.66 -7.47 -16.18
C MET A 95 -18.01 -8.54 -15.14
N GLN A 96 -19.13 -8.44 -14.41
CA GLN A 96 -19.73 -9.57 -13.68
C GLN A 96 -21.17 -9.28 -13.21
N PRO A 97 -22.12 -10.23 -13.39
CA PRO A 97 -23.35 -10.27 -12.59
C PRO A 97 -23.04 -10.79 -11.17
N CYS A 98 -22.24 -10.06 -10.40
CA CYS A 98 -21.97 -10.40 -9.00
C CYS A 98 -23.18 -10.03 -8.12
N ALA A 99 -23.49 -10.88 -7.13
CA ALA A 99 -24.65 -10.65 -6.26
C ALA A 99 -24.49 -9.37 -5.42
N ARG A 100 -23.23 -9.00 -5.13
CA ARG A 100 -22.89 -7.77 -4.41
C ARG A 100 -21.79 -6.97 -5.14
N PRO A 101 -22.15 -6.13 -6.13
CA PRO A 101 -21.19 -5.35 -6.93
C PRO A 101 -20.28 -4.43 -6.13
N TRP A 102 -20.75 -3.92 -4.99
CA TRP A 102 -19.94 -3.11 -4.10
C TRP A 102 -18.74 -3.88 -3.53
N LEU A 103 -18.90 -5.17 -3.20
CA LEU A 103 -17.81 -5.99 -2.66
C LEU A 103 -16.75 -6.28 -3.74
N ALA A 104 -17.19 -6.60 -4.96
CA ALA A 104 -16.29 -6.75 -6.10
C ALA A 104 -15.53 -5.46 -6.38
N ALA A 105 -16.20 -4.30 -6.33
CA ALA A 105 -15.55 -3.00 -6.48
C ALA A 105 -14.49 -2.74 -5.40
N ILE A 106 -14.76 -3.09 -4.14
CA ILE A 106 -13.74 -3.04 -3.06
C ILE A 106 -12.55 -3.92 -3.42
N TRP A 107 -12.79 -5.18 -3.84
CA TRP A 107 -11.74 -6.12 -4.22
C TRP A 107 -10.83 -5.55 -5.32
N HIS A 108 -11.41 -4.96 -6.36
CA HIS A 108 -10.68 -4.32 -7.46
C HIS A 108 -9.95 -3.04 -7.06
N THR A 109 -10.28 -2.43 -5.92
CA THR A 109 -9.61 -1.24 -5.39
C THR A 109 -8.47 -1.62 -4.41
N LEU A 110 -8.40 -2.86 -3.93
CA LEU A 110 -7.38 -3.30 -2.97
C LEU A 110 -5.93 -3.05 -3.44
N PRO A 111 -5.55 -3.30 -4.71
CA PRO A 111 -4.19 -3.01 -5.17
C PRO A 111 -3.84 -1.54 -5.06
N GLU A 112 -4.80 -0.64 -5.29
CA GLU A 112 -4.56 0.80 -5.18
C GLU A 112 -4.33 1.21 -3.72
N MET A 113 -5.14 0.69 -2.81
CA MET A 113 -4.98 0.94 -1.37
C MET A 113 -3.65 0.41 -0.86
N ALA A 114 -3.25 -0.77 -1.30
CA ALA A 114 -1.96 -1.36 -0.95
C ALA A 114 -0.79 -0.54 -1.51
N ALA A 115 -0.88 -0.02 -2.75
CA ALA A 115 0.15 0.85 -3.31
C ALA A 115 0.32 2.16 -2.50
N LEU A 116 -0.80 2.82 -2.16
CA LEU A 116 -0.76 4.01 -1.29
C LEU A 116 -0.23 3.68 0.11
N GLY A 117 -0.62 2.53 0.65
CA GLY A 117 -0.09 2.01 1.91
C GLY A 117 1.41 1.75 1.89
N GLN A 118 1.94 1.25 0.76
CA GLN A 118 3.36 1.04 0.58
C GLN A 118 4.11 2.38 0.55
N ALA A 119 3.59 3.40 -0.14
CA ALA A 119 4.17 4.74 -0.13
C ALA A 119 4.25 5.35 1.29
N ILE A 120 3.27 5.08 2.15
CA ILE A 120 3.32 5.49 3.57
C ILE A 120 4.46 4.78 4.31
N LEU A 121 4.65 3.48 4.06
CA LEU A 121 5.73 2.70 4.68
C LEU A 121 7.10 3.16 4.19
N ASP A 122 7.25 3.39 2.89
CA ASP A 122 8.50 3.82 2.26
C ASP A 122 8.94 5.19 2.81
N ARG A 123 8.02 6.17 2.90
CA ARG A 123 8.30 7.48 3.53
C ARG A 123 8.73 7.33 4.99
N LYS A 124 8.09 6.41 5.73
CA LYS A 124 8.46 6.16 7.13
C LYS A 124 9.86 5.57 7.25
N SER A 125 10.26 4.67 6.35
CA SER A 125 11.64 4.17 6.32
C SER A 125 12.63 5.26 5.94
N GLU A 126 12.34 6.10 4.95
CA GLU A 126 13.21 7.22 4.56
C GLU A 126 13.47 8.18 5.72
N ILE A 127 12.43 8.53 6.48
CA ILE A 127 12.59 9.38 7.67
C ILE A 127 13.46 8.70 8.74
N GLN A 128 13.32 7.38 8.92
CA GLN A 128 14.14 6.62 9.88
C GLN A 128 15.60 6.49 9.42
N ASP A 129 15.83 6.30 8.12
CA ASP A 129 17.15 6.20 7.49
C ASP A 129 17.88 7.56 7.41
N LEU A 130 17.14 8.66 7.50
CA LEU A 130 17.69 10.03 7.70
C LEU A 130 17.91 10.38 9.18
N ALA A 131 17.34 9.61 10.09
CA ALA A 131 17.52 9.75 11.54
C ALA A 131 18.50 8.73 12.20
N PRO A 132 19.54 8.17 11.55
CA PRO A 132 20.50 7.37 12.26
C PRO A 132 21.50 8.30 12.96
N ASP A 133 21.66 8.06 14.27
CA ASP A 133 22.81 8.46 15.08
C ASP A 133 22.79 9.83 15.80
N VAL A 134 21.83 10.03 16.72
CA VAL A 134 22.00 10.97 17.85
C VAL A 134 21.79 10.26 19.21
N ALA A 135 22.19 9.00 19.29
CA ALA A 135 22.13 8.23 20.54
C ALA A 135 23.43 7.46 20.81
N LEU A 136 24.56 8.15 20.76
CA LEU A 136 25.83 7.58 21.23
C LEU A 136 26.86 8.62 21.71
N LEU A 137 26.44 9.71 22.37
CA LEU A 137 27.34 10.55 23.16
C LEU A 137 26.62 11.20 24.35
N ALA A 138 26.30 10.42 25.37
CA ALA A 138 26.01 10.95 26.70
C ALA A 138 26.14 9.87 27.79
N SER A 139 27.36 9.44 28.09
CA SER A 139 27.77 9.10 29.45
C SER A 139 29.26 8.78 29.46
N ASP A 140 30.07 9.80 29.69
CA ASP A 140 31.38 9.60 30.31
C ASP A 140 31.71 10.81 31.18
N ALA A 141 31.29 10.71 32.44
CA ALA A 141 31.95 11.39 33.54
C ALA A 141 31.67 10.67 34.88
N ALA A 142 32.78 10.30 35.54
CA ALA A 142 32.97 10.08 36.98
C ALA A 142 32.83 8.66 37.58
N THR A 143 33.99 7.98 37.59
CA THR A 143 34.70 7.42 38.78
C THR A 143 33.99 6.50 39.78
N GLY A 144 34.51 5.27 39.92
CA GLY A 144 34.29 4.41 41.09
C GLY A 144 35.03 3.06 41.03
N THR A 145 36.14 2.98 41.76
CA THR A 145 37.08 1.88 42.02
C THR A 145 36.52 0.48 42.33
N GLY A 146 37.14 -0.55 41.72
CA GLY A 146 37.79 -1.69 42.38
C GLY A 146 36.94 -2.89 42.86
N GLY A 147 37.19 -4.07 42.28
CA GLY A 147 36.73 -5.36 42.82
C GLY A 147 36.99 -6.54 41.90
N ASP A 148 38.14 -7.20 42.10
CA ASP A 148 38.62 -8.42 41.43
C ASP A 148 37.75 -9.64 41.83
N GLY A 149 37.44 -10.53 40.87
CA GLY A 149 36.50 -11.64 41.07
C GLY A 149 36.41 -12.60 39.88
N ASP A 150 37.21 -13.66 39.96
CA ASP A 150 37.51 -14.70 38.98
C ASP A 150 36.28 -15.48 38.40
N LYS A 151 36.42 -15.84 37.12
CA LYS A 151 35.82 -16.95 36.33
C LYS A 151 34.36 -17.36 36.54
N GLY A 152 33.57 -17.07 35.50
CA GLY A 152 32.30 -17.74 35.19
C GLY A 152 31.90 -17.57 33.73
N SER A 153 32.71 -18.10 32.79
CA SER A 153 32.36 -18.15 31.37
C SER A 153 31.32 -19.24 31.12
N ALA A 154 30.04 -18.87 31.09
CA ALA A 154 28.96 -19.73 30.65
C ALA A 154 28.24 -19.10 29.44
N GLY A 155 28.44 -19.71 28.29
CA GLY A 155 27.46 -19.81 27.20
C GLY A 155 26.95 -18.49 26.62
N LYS A 156 27.70 -17.91 25.68
CA LYS A 156 27.15 -17.04 24.64
C LYS A 156 26.19 -17.88 23.80
N ALA A 157 24.93 -17.93 24.20
CA ALA A 157 23.86 -18.48 23.38
C ALA A 157 23.79 -17.61 22.12
N GLY A 158 24.27 -18.16 21.01
CA GLY A 158 24.12 -17.56 19.70
C GLY A 158 22.64 -17.23 19.50
N SER A 159 22.39 -15.95 19.24
CA SER A 159 21.10 -15.48 18.74
C SER A 159 20.82 -16.24 17.45
N ALA A 160 20.04 -17.31 17.56
CA ALA A 160 19.44 -17.95 16.41
C ALA A 160 18.44 -16.92 15.88
N THR A 161 18.86 -16.15 14.87
CA THR A 161 17.93 -15.53 13.93
C THR A 161 17.14 -16.68 13.33
N SER A 162 16.00 -16.98 13.96
CA SER A 162 14.99 -17.85 13.40
C SER A 162 14.49 -17.13 12.16
N ASN A 163 15.19 -17.34 11.04
CA ASN A 163 14.69 -17.12 9.71
C ASN A 163 13.59 -18.14 9.51
N LYS A 164 12.47 -17.91 10.20
CA LYS A 164 11.23 -18.62 9.96
C LYS A 164 10.94 -18.35 8.49
N PRO A 165 10.92 -19.39 7.63
CA PRO A 165 10.63 -19.16 6.23
C PRO A 165 9.31 -18.40 6.17
N HIS A 166 9.37 -17.18 5.64
CA HIS A 166 8.19 -16.33 5.54
C HIS A 166 7.24 -17.11 4.64
N SER A 167 6.16 -17.64 5.22
CA SER A 167 5.15 -18.35 4.44
C SER A 167 4.76 -17.44 3.27
N PRO A 168 4.69 -17.96 2.04
CA PRO A 168 4.27 -17.14 0.91
C PRO A 168 2.94 -16.48 1.26
N ARG A 169 2.88 -15.16 1.08
CA ARG A 169 1.67 -14.39 1.39
C ARG A 169 0.56 -14.91 0.49
N ARG A 170 -0.61 -15.18 1.07
CA ARG A 170 -1.77 -15.61 0.27
C ARG A 170 -2.42 -14.45 -0.44
N LEU A 171 -2.21 -13.24 0.10
CA LEU A 171 -2.68 -12.00 -0.45
C LEU A 171 -1.53 -11.32 -1.22
N GLU A 172 -1.50 -11.51 -2.52
CA GLU A 172 -0.62 -10.76 -3.41
C GLU A 172 -1.47 -9.83 -4.27
N PHE A 173 -1.06 -8.56 -4.33
CA PHE A 173 -1.66 -7.56 -5.19
C PHE A 173 -0.70 -7.25 -6.33
N PRO A 174 -1.19 -7.17 -7.58
CA PRO A 174 -0.35 -6.69 -8.67
C PRO A 174 0.12 -5.26 -8.36
N PRO A 175 1.36 -4.89 -8.69
CA PRO A 175 1.79 -3.50 -8.58
C PRO A 175 0.95 -2.65 -9.54
N VAL A 176 0.31 -1.60 -9.01
CA VAL A 176 -0.50 -0.67 -9.78
C VAL A 176 0.07 0.73 -9.59
N PRO A 177 0.37 1.49 -10.66
CA PRO A 177 0.70 2.90 -10.53
C PRO A 177 -0.55 3.64 -10.05
N VAL A 178 -0.45 4.29 -8.89
CA VAL A 178 -1.54 5.08 -8.31
C VAL A 178 -1.08 6.49 -8.08
N VAL A 179 -1.86 7.43 -8.60
CA VAL A 179 -1.73 8.85 -8.26
C VAL A 179 -2.66 9.13 -7.07
N ALA A 180 -2.07 9.52 -5.95
CA ALA A 180 -2.82 10.02 -4.79
C ALA A 180 -3.48 11.35 -5.15
N THR A 181 -4.76 11.50 -4.82
CA THR A 181 -5.45 12.80 -4.93
C THR A 181 -4.92 13.77 -3.89
N GLU A 182 -5.12 15.08 -4.05
CA GLU A 182 -4.70 16.07 -3.04
C GLU A 182 -5.29 15.80 -1.65
N ALA A 183 -6.54 15.34 -1.59
CA ALA A 183 -7.17 14.95 -0.34
C ALA A 183 -6.46 13.76 0.33
N GLU A 184 -6.02 12.77 -0.46
CA GLU A 184 -5.24 11.63 0.04
C GLU A 184 -3.82 12.01 0.39
N LYS A 185 -3.16 12.87 -0.40
CA LYS A 185 -1.82 13.37 -0.03
C LYS A 185 -1.85 14.04 1.32
N LYS A 186 -2.84 14.88 1.58
CA LYS A 186 -3.03 15.51 2.89
C LYS A 186 -3.38 14.48 3.98
N ALA A 187 -4.37 13.62 3.73
CA ALA A 187 -4.85 12.67 4.74
C ALA A 187 -3.83 11.56 5.08
N LEU A 188 -3.03 11.17 4.09
CA LEU A 188 -2.02 10.12 4.19
C LEU A 188 -0.62 10.67 4.43
N ASP A 189 -0.46 12.00 4.43
CA ASP A 189 0.83 12.67 4.61
C ASP A 189 1.80 12.16 3.53
N LEU A 190 1.50 12.47 2.26
CA LEU A 190 2.27 12.07 1.07
C LEU A 190 2.66 13.29 0.19
N GLU A 191 2.63 14.50 0.75
CA GLU A 191 2.81 15.76 0.01
C GLU A 191 4.21 15.86 -0.67
N ASP A 192 5.24 15.20 -0.12
CA ASP A 192 6.62 15.26 -0.63
C ASP A 192 6.96 14.31 -1.80
N VAL A 193 6.11 13.32 -2.10
CA VAL A 193 6.46 12.27 -3.10
C VAL A 193 6.30 12.76 -4.55
N SER A 194 5.74 13.95 -4.74
CA SER A 194 5.59 14.55 -6.08
C SER A 194 6.92 15.01 -6.71
N GLU A 195 8.00 15.15 -5.93
CA GLU A 195 9.32 15.53 -6.45
C GLU A 195 10.22 14.34 -6.84
N ILE A 196 9.92 13.13 -6.36
CA ILE A 196 10.82 11.96 -6.51
C ILE A 196 10.57 11.19 -7.81
N THR A 197 9.46 11.42 -8.52
CA THR A 197 9.17 10.75 -9.81
C THR A 197 9.51 11.58 -11.05
N ASN A 198 9.97 12.83 -10.90
CA ASN A 198 10.30 13.72 -12.03
C ASN A 198 11.81 13.98 -12.22
N THR A 199 12.69 13.16 -11.67
CA THR A 199 14.16 13.33 -11.84
C THR A 199 14.88 12.05 -12.27
N LYS A 200 14.47 11.46 -13.40
CA LYS A 200 15.40 10.87 -14.42
C LYS A 200 14.62 10.18 -15.55
N THR A 201 14.21 10.98 -16.52
CA THR A 201 14.09 10.51 -17.92
C THR A 201 14.33 11.72 -18.83
N ASP A 202 15.52 12.28 -18.72
CA ASP A 202 16.09 13.09 -19.80
C ASP A 202 16.67 12.10 -20.83
N VAL A 203 15.76 11.48 -21.59
CA VAL A 203 16.09 10.76 -22.81
C VAL A 203 15.40 11.50 -23.93
N VAL A 204 16.18 12.40 -24.54
CA VAL A 204 15.93 13.01 -25.84
C VAL A 204 15.55 11.88 -26.82
N PRO A 205 14.37 11.91 -27.48
CA PRO A 205 14.13 11.03 -28.60
C PRO A 205 14.86 11.62 -29.81
N ASP A 206 16.01 11.03 -30.11
CA ASP A 206 16.78 11.28 -31.33
C ASP A 206 15.92 10.84 -32.54
N GLY A 207 15.38 11.82 -33.27
CA GLY A 207 14.62 11.59 -34.49
C GLY A 207 15.56 11.36 -35.67
N PRO A 208 15.33 10.36 -36.53
CA PRO A 208 16.15 10.18 -37.72
C PRO A 208 15.54 10.99 -38.86
N ASP A 209 16.13 12.14 -39.20
CA ASP A 209 15.83 12.80 -40.48
C ASP A 209 17.12 13.31 -41.14
N THR A 210 17.75 12.38 -41.88
CA THR A 210 18.65 12.70 -42.99
C THR A 210 17.84 13.12 -44.22
N GLY A 211 18.09 14.31 -44.75
CA GLY A 211 17.56 14.68 -46.07
C GLY A 211 17.87 16.12 -46.49
N ASN A 212 19.05 16.33 -47.07
CA ASN A 212 19.45 17.59 -47.72
C ASN A 212 18.48 18.00 -48.85
N GLY A 213 18.35 19.31 -49.04
CA GLY A 213 17.28 19.98 -49.79
C GLY A 213 17.25 19.83 -51.31
N THR A 214 16.22 20.41 -51.94
CA THR A 214 16.33 21.49 -52.94
C THR A 214 14.95 21.89 -53.52
N ALA A 215 14.81 23.21 -53.77
CA ALA A 215 14.00 23.87 -54.79
C ALA A 215 12.46 23.70 -54.83
N GLY A 216 11.74 24.81 -54.62
CA GLY A 216 10.40 25.04 -55.23
C GLY A 216 10.52 25.25 -56.76
N PRO A 217 9.41 25.40 -57.53
CA PRO A 217 8.39 26.42 -57.26
C PRO A 217 6.91 26.16 -57.72
N LYS A 218 6.04 27.05 -57.22
CA LYS A 218 4.84 27.72 -57.82
C LYS A 218 3.42 27.08 -57.73
N PRO A 219 2.38 27.88 -57.36
CA PRO A 219 0.97 27.46 -57.31
C PRO A 219 0.14 27.94 -58.53
N PRO A 220 -1.05 27.36 -58.76
CA PRO A 220 -2.22 28.06 -59.31
C PRO A 220 -3.31 28.13 -58.21
N GLY A 221 -4.03 29.22 -57.94
CA GLY A 221 -4.67 30.19 -58.82
C GLY A 221 -6.14 30.23 -58.41
N GLY A 222 -6.71 31.39 -58.08
CA GLY A 222 -8.14 31.51 -57.80
C GLY A 222 -8.54 32.78 -57.04
N LYS A 223 -8.94 33.81 -57.78
CA LYS A 223 -9.86 34.87 -57.34
C LYS A 223 -10.88 35.09 -58.46
N PRO A 224 -12.09 35.52 -58.10
CA PRO A 224 -12.49 36.89 -58.45
C PRO A 224 -12.33 37.87 -57.28
#